data_AF-A0A388TER3-F1
#
_entry.id   AF-A0A388TER3-F1
#
_cell.length_a   1.000
_cell.length_b   1.000
_cell.length_c   1.000
_cell.angle_alpha   90.00
_cell.angle_beta   90.00
_cell.angle_gamma   90.00
#
_symmetry.space_group_name_H-M   'P 1'
#
loop_
_entity.id
_entity.type
_entity.pdbx_description
1 polymer ?
#
loop_
_entity_poly.entity_id
_entity_poly.type
_entity_poly.pdbx_seq_one_letter_code
_entity_poly.pdbx_strand_id
1 'polypeptide(L)' 'MTYKALEIDNANLTIMGVHFSSRKALQKTADAIGSNMFEGFEPTQKTITIIRDYLANKITLAQLVQLAKQKDYAG' A
#
# COMPACT_ATOMS: atom_id res chain seq x y z
N MET A 1 -14.33 -12.09 12.55
CA MET A 1 -13.39 -11.01 12.19
C MET A 1 -14.18 -9.98 11.41
N THR A 2 -14.16 -8.71 11.80
CA THR A 2 -14.91 -7.65 11.10
C THR A 2 -14.12 -7.24 9.85
N TYR A 3 -14.72 -7.37 8.67
CA TYR A 3 -14.14 -6.84 7.44
C TYR A 3 -13.88 -5.34 7.60
N LYS A 4 -12.62 -4.90 7.52
CA LYS A 4 -12.26 -3.49 7.44
C LYS A 4 -12.15 -3.11 5.97
N ALA A 5 -13.11 -2.32 5.49
CA ALA A 5 -13.03 -1.75 4.15
C ALA A 5 -11.78 -0.87 4.03
N LEU A 6 -11.10 -0.95 2.89
CA LEU A 6 -10.01 -0.04 2.56
C LEU A 6 -10.61 1.36 2.30
N GLU A 7 -10.18 2.36 3.06
CA GLU A 7 -10.62 3.73 2.86
C GLU A 7 -10.00 4.29 1.58
N ILE A 8 -10.83 4.59 0.57
CA ILE A 8 -10.41 5.14 -0.71
C ILE A 8 -11.19 6.42 -0.99
N ASP A 9 -10.47 7.52 -1.19
CA ASP A 9 -11.03 8.80 -1.64
C ASP A 9 -10.64 9.06 -3.10
N ASN A 10 -11.61 8.89 -3.99
CA ASN A 10 -11.42 9.11 -5.42
C ASN A 10 -11.39 10.59 -5.83
N ALA A 11 -11.94 11.49 -5.00
CA ALA A 11 -11.92 12.92 -5.26
C ALA A 11 -10.54 13.50 -4.94
N ASN A 12 -9.96 13.10 -3.80
CA ASN A 12 -8.65 13.56 -3.35
C ASN A 12 -7.48 12.64 -3.76
N LEU A 13 -7.78 11.54 -4.46
CA LEU A 13 -6.81 10.52 -4.87
C LEU A 13 -6.00 9.99 -3.68
N THR A 14 -6.69 9.50 -2.65
CA THR A 14 -6.05 8.93 -1.45
C THR A 14 -6.51 7.52 -1.13
N ILE A 15 -5.62 6.75 -0.48
CA ILE A 15 -5.95 5.48 0.18
C ILE A 15 -5.47 5.59 1.63
N MET A 16 -6.38 5.52 2.60
CA MET A 16 -6.11 5.76 4.02
C MET A 16 -5.33 7.07 4.28
N GLY A 17 -5.62 8.13 3.53
CA GLY A 17 -4.91 9.42 3.61
C GLY A 17 -3.57 9.50 2.85
N VAL A 18 -3.07 8.40 2.28
CA VAL A 18 -1.88 8.40 1.42
C VAL A 18 -2.25 8.93 0.04
N HIS A 19 -1.61 10.02 -0.40
CA HIS A 19 -1.91 10.66 -1.68
C HIS A 19 -1.24 9.97 -2.88
N PHE A 20 -1.92 10.02 -4.03
CA PHE A 20 -1.49 9.46 -5.30
C PHE A 20 -1.42 10.55 -6.38
N SER A 21 -0.42 10.43 -7.28
CA SER A 21 -0.23 11.38 -8.38
C SER A 21 -1.25 11.24 -9.51
N SER A 22 -1.97 10.11 -9.56
CA SER A 22 -2.96 9.84 -10.61
C SER A 22 -3.96 8.77 -10.17
N ARG A 23 -5.15 8.78 -10.79
CA ARG A 23 -6.15 7.70 -10.67
C ARG A 23 -5.57 6.32 -11.01
N LYS A 24 -4.70 6.24 -12.02
CA LYS A 24 -4.05 4.99 -12.43
C LYS A 24 -3.13 4.45 -11.33
N ALA A 25 -2.37 5.32 -10.66
CA ALA A 25 -1.52 4.92 -9.54
C ALA A 25 -2.37 4.45 -8.34
N LEU A 26 -3.43 5.19 -8.02
CA LEU A 26 -4.38 4.83 -6.97
C LEU A 26 -4.99 3.44 -7.23
N GLN A 27 -5.55 3.22 -8.42
CA GLN A 27 -6.19 1.95 -8.77
C GLN A 27 -5.22 0.78 -8.68
N LYS A 28 -4.03 0.90 -9.30
CA LYS A 28 -3.02 -0.16 -9.26
C LYS A 28 -2.59 -0.53 -7.83
N THR A 29 -2.47 0.47 -6.96
CA THR A 29 -2.12 0.22 -5.55
C THR A 29 -3.29 -0.38 -4.78
N ALA A 30 -4.53 0.08 -5.02
CA ALA A 30 -5.73 -0.50 -4.43
C ALA A 30 -5.91 -1.98 -4.83
N ASP A 31 -5.68 -2.33 -6.10
CA ASP A 31 -5.76 -3.71 -6.60
C ASP A 31 -4.73 -4.62 -5.91
N ALA A 32 -3.47 -4.15 -5.81
CA ALA A 32 -2.40 -4.89 -5.16
C ALA A 32 -2.67 -5.11 -3.66
N ILE A 33 -3.21 -4.10 -2.98
CA ILE A 33 -3.59 -4.19 -1.56
C ILE A 33 -4.78 -5.13 -1.40
N GLY A 34 -5.82 -4.97 -2.22
CA GLY A 34 -7.05 -5.76 -2.15
C GLY A 34 -6.81 -7.26 -2.32
N SER A 35 -5.94 -7.64 -3.26
CA SER A 35 -5.51 -9.04 -3.43
C SER A 35 -4.87 -9.59 -2.16
N ASN A 36 -3.93 -8.83 -1.55
CA ASN A 36 -3.25 -9.25 -0.32
C ASN A 36 -4.20 -9.26 0.90
N MET A 37 -5.17 -8.34 0.96
CA MET A 37 -6.17 -8.31 2.02
C MET A 37 -7.04 -9.58 2.02
N PHE A 38 -7.33 -10.14 0.84
CA PHE A 38 -8.03 -11.43 0.74
C PHE A 38 -7.22 -12.59 1.33
N GLU A 39 -5.89 -12.45 1.36
CA GLU A 39 -4.96 -13.40 1.98
C GLU A 39 -4.69 -13.11 3.48
N GLY A 40 -5.38 -12.13 4.07
CA GLY A 40 -5.26 -11.78 5.49
C GLY A 40 -4.26 -10.64 5.79
N PHE A 41 -3.76 -9.95 4.77
CA PHE A 41 -2.92 -8.77 4.97
C PHE A 41 -3.73 -7.58 5.50
N GLU A 42 -3.30 -7.01 6.63
CA GLU A 42 -3.85 -5.74 7.11
C GLU A 42 -2.97 -4.55 6.68
N PRO A 43 -3.46 -3.68 5.77
CA PRO A 43 -2.69 -2.53 5.31
C PRO A 43 -2.60 -1.45 6.38
N THR A 44 -1.46 -0.74 6.39
CA THR A 44 -1.25 0.50 7.14
C THR A 44 -0.85 1.62 6.18
N GLN A 45 -0.95 2.88 6.62
CA GLN A 45 -0.48 4.03 5.83
C GLN A 45 0.98 3.85 5.35
N LYS A 46 1.84 3.28 6.20
CA LYS A 46 3.25 3.01 5.86
C LYS A 46 3.36 1.96 4.75
N THR A 47 2.63 0.85 4.84
CA THR A 47 2.70 -0.19 3.80
C THR A 47 2.12 0.29 2.47
N ILE A 48 1.03 1.07 2.51
CA ILE A 48 0.44 1.69 1.32
C ILE A 48 1.44 2.63 0.65
N THR A 49 2.14 3.46 1.44
CA THR A 49 3.19 4.37 0.95
C THR A 49 4.30 3.61 0.25
N ILE A 50 4.79 2.52 0.85
CA ILE A 50 5.87 1.69 0.30
C ILE A 50 5.43 1.03 -1.02
N ILE A 51 4.23 0.42 -1.06
CA ILE A 51 3.71 -0.23 -2.27
C ILE A 51 3.52 0.79 -3.39
N ARG A 52 2.93 1.96 -3.09
CA ARG A 52 2.79 3.07 -4.05
C ARG A 52 4.13 3.47 -4.63
N ASP A 53 5.13 3.68 -3.78
CA ASP A 53 6.44 4.16 -4.22
C ASP A 53 7.20 3.10 -5.04
N TYR A 54 7.02 1.82 -4.73
CA TYR A 54 7.54 0.72 -5.54
C TYR A 54 6.87 0.67 -6.92
N LEU A 55 5.54 0.72 -6.98
CA LEU A 55 4.78 0.72 -8.24
C LEU A 55 5.03 1.97 -9.10
N ALA A 56 5.43 3.07 -8.46
CA ALA A 56 5.83 4.31 -9.12
C ALA A 56 7.32 4.33 -9.51
N ASN A 57 8.06 3.23 -9.33
CA ASN A 57 9.51 3.12 -9.55
C ASN A 57 10.36 4.15 -8.76
N LYS A 58 9.85 4.66 -7.64
CA LYS A 58 10.59 5.56 -6.74
C LYS A 58 11.54 4.82 -5.81
N ILE A 59 11.20 3.57 -5.49
CA ILE A 59 12.06 2.65 -4.76
C ILE A 59 12.25 1.37 -5.56
N THR A 60 13.42 0.77 -5.40
CA THR A 60 13.77 -0.50 -6.05
C THR A 60 13.22 -1.69 -5.29
N LEU A 61 13.23 -2.88 -5.91
CA LEU A 61 12.90 -4.13 -5.23
C LEU A 61 13.81 -4.38 -4.02
N ALA A 62 15.11 -4.05 -4.10
CA ALA A 62 16.03 -4.21 -2.98
C ALA A 62 15.63 -3.32 -1.78
N GLN A 63 15.24 -2.07 -2.04
CA GLN A 63 14.74 -1.16 -1.01
C GLN A 63 13.41 -1.62 -0.43
N LEU A 64 12.49 -2.11 -1.27
CA LEU A 64 11.25 -2.73 -0.82
C LEU A 64 11.51 -3.90 0.15
N VAL A 65 12.40 -4.82 -0.20
CA VAL A 65 12.78 -5.97 0.64
C VAL A 65 13.40 -5.51 1.95
N GLN A 66 14.26 -4.49 1.94
CA GLN A 66 14.85 -3.94 3.15
C GLN A 66 13.79 -3.33 4.08
N LEU A 67 12.83 -2.58 3.53
CA LEU A 67 11.73 -1.99 4.28
C LEU A 67 10.77 -3.04 4.85
N ALA A 68 10.56 -4.15 4.13
CA ALA A 68 9.77 -5.28 4.61
C ALA A 68 10.48 -6.01 5.76
N LYS A 69 11.80 -6.25 5.66
CA LYS A 69 12.60 -6.90 6.70
C LYS A 69 12.67 -6.11 8.01
N GLN A 70 12.65 -4.77 7.96
CA GLN A 70 12.60 -3.94 9.17
C GLN A 70 11.33 -4.18 10.02
N LYS A 71 10.30 -4.81 9.45
CA LYS A 71 9.09 -5.22 10.17
C LYS A 71 9.27 -6.54 10.95
N ASP A 72 10.21 -7.40 10.53
CA ASP A 72 10.45 -8.72 11.12
C ASP A 72 11.55 -8.73 12.21
N TYR A 73 12.44 -7.74 12.24
CA TYR A 73 13.53 -7.66 13.25
C TYR A 73 13.21 -6.72 14.43
N ALA A 74 11.97 -6.27 14.55
CA ALA A 74 11.47 -5.55 15.72
C ALA A 74 10.53 -6.43 16.58
N GLY A 75 10.77 -7.75 16.56
CA GLY A 75 10.18 -8.74 17.45
C GLY A 75 11.13 -9.13 18.57
#